data_AF-A0A1J3ING3-F1
#
_entry.id   AF-A0A1J3ING3-F1
#
_cell.length_a   1.000
_cell.length_b   1.000
_cell.length_c   1.000
_cell.angle_alpha   90.00
_cell.angle_beta   90.00
_cell.angle_gamma   90.00
#
_symmetry.space_group_name_H-M   'P 1'
#
loop_
_entity.id
_entity.type
_entity.pdbx_description
1 polymer ?
#
loop_
_entity_poly.entity_id
_entity_poly.type
_entity_poly.pdbx_seq_one_letter_code
_entity_poly.pdbx_strand_id
1 'polypeptide(L)'
;LVAIFIVGGSCYSDKAGHYTFMKDATLAPKLARFDYLIIGGGTSGCALAATLSENASVLVLERGGSPYDNPTATDIGNFANTILNNTPNSWSQHFISEDGVHNIRPRVLGGGSVLNAGFYSRASDDYVEEAEWESQEVEAAYEWVEEKLVFEPQVMGWQRALQDGLLEADVLPYNGFTFDHIVGTKIGGTIFDRAGHRHSAANLLEYANLSNIVVYLHASVHKILFTTTGSERPKAYGITFQDANGMFHKVELADNPMNEVILSAGAMGSPHLLMLSGVGPKAHLVAHRVKPLVLDLPMVGQGMCDNPMNPVFVPSPTPVEVSLVQAVGITKFDSYIE
;
A
#
# COMPACT_ATOMS: atom_id res chain seq x y z
N LEU A 1 -31.45 -41.41 4.55
CA LEU A 1 -30.31 -40.63 5.10
C LEU A 1 -29.40 -40.29 3.93
N VAL A 2 -29.46 -39.06 3.44
CA VAL A 2 -28.50 -38.55 2.44
C VAL A 2 -27.55 -37.65 3.21
N ALA A 3 -26.32 -38.11 3.42
CA ALA A 3 -25.27 -37.31 4.04
C ALA A 3 -24.69 -36.39 2.95
N ILE A 4 -24.96 -35.10 3.07
CA ILE A 4 -24.31 -34.06 2.28
C ILE A 4 -22.96 -33.78 2.94
N PHE A 5 -21.87 -34.21 2.32
CA PHE A 5 -20.53 -33.79 2.69
C PHE A 5 -20.31 -32.39 2.12
N ILE A 6 -20.40 -31.37 2.97
CA ILE A 6 -19.90 -30.03 2.65
C ILE A 6 -18.40 -30.08 2.87
N VAL A 7 -17.63 -30.17 1.79
CA VAL A 7 -16.19 -29.94 1.82
C VAL A 7 -15.98 -28.44 1.89
N GLY A 8 -15.88 -27.91 3.11
CA GLY A 8 -15.34 -26.57 3.34
C GLY A 8 -13.85 -26.60 3.00
N GLY A 9 -13.50 -26.16 1.80
CA GLY A 9 -12.12 -25.88 1.46
C GLY A 9 -11.66 -24.66 2.23
N SER A 10 -11.11 -24.86 3.43
CA SER A 10 -10.18 -23.88 3.99
C SER A 10 -8.96 -23.87 3.09
N CYS A 11 -8.88 -22.91 2.18
CA CYS A 11 -7.66 -22.64 1.43
C CYS A 11 -6.68 -21.92 2.37
N TYR A 12 -6.16 -22.65 3.35
CA TYR A 12 -4.93 -22.25 4.01
C TYR A 12 -3.81 -22.73 3.08
N SER A 13 -3.15 -21.79 2.40
CA SER A 13 -1.89 -22.11 1.74
C SER A 13 -0.84 -22.30 2.83
N ASP A 14 -0.56 -23.56 3.19
CA ASP A 14 0.63 -23.96 3.99
C ASP A 14 1.98 -23.55 3.33
N LYS A 15 1.94 -22.78 2.23
CA LYS A 15 3.09 -22.24 1.49
C LYS A 15 3.18 -20.72 1.50
N ALA A 16 2.37 -20.00 2.29
CA ALA A 16 2.52 -18.55 2.42
C ALA A 16 3.86 -18.24 3.11
N GLY A 17 4.81 -17.65 2.37
CA GLY A 17 6.02 -17.05 2.96
C GLY A 17 7.37 -17.40 2.33
N HIS A 18 7.48 -18.48 1.56
CA HIS A 18 8.69 -18.81 0.80
C HIS A 18 8.43 -18.84 -0.70
N TYR A 19 8.03 -17.69 -1.24
CA TYR A 19 7.88 -17.50 -2.66
C TYR A 19 9.24 -17.49 -3.35
N THR A 20 9.43 -18.34 -4.36
CA THR A 20 10.70 -18.42 -5.11
C THR A 20 11.03 -17.13 -5.88
N PHE A 21 10.02 -16.31 -6.18
CA PHE A 21 10.18 -15.00 -6.79
C PHE A 21 10.66 -13.92 -5.81
N MET A 22 10.50 -14.13 -4.51
CA MET A 22 10.84 -13.17 -3.46
C MET A 22 12.20 -13.52 -2.86
N LYS A 23 13.13 -12.57 -2.89
CA LYS A 23 14.53 -12.76 -2.51
C LYS A 23 15.05 -11.55 -1.76
N ASP A 24 16.09 -11.76 -0.97
CA ASP A 24 16.87 -10.64 -0.44
C ASP A 24 17.67 -9.96 -1.56
N ALA A 25 17.79 -8.64 -1.52
CA ALA A 25 18.55 -7.83 -2.48
C ALA A 25 20.02 -8.25 -2.60
N THR A 26 20.61 -8.85 -1.57
CA THR A 26 22.00 -9.37 -1.61
C THR A 26 22.19 -10.50 -2.62
N LEU A 27 21.10 -11.15 -3.05
CA LEU A 27 21.10 -12.15 -4.11
C LEU A 27 20.88 -11.54 -5.51
N ALA A 28 20.73 -10.22 -5.60
CA ALA A 28 20.54 -9.56 -6.87
C ALA A 28 21.82 -9.60 -7.72
N PRO A 29 21.72 -9.88 -9.02
CA PRO A 29 22.87 -9.73 -9.91
C PRO A 29 23.31 -8.26 -9.94
N LYS A 30 24.57 -8.02 -10.34
CA LYS A 30 25.08 -6.64 -10.52
C LYS A 30 24.36 -5.88 -11.63
N LEU A 31 23.89 -6.61 -12.65
CA LEU A 31 23.12 -6.11 -13.78
C LEU A 31 22.01 -7.09 -14.13
N ALA A 32 20.79 -6.59 -14.27
CA ALA A 32 19.63 -7.31 -14.79
C ALA A 32 18.78 -6.41 -15.69
N ARG A 33 17.87 -7.02 -16.46
CA ARG A 33 16.93 -6.34 -17.33
C ARG A 33 15.53 -6.91 -17.18
N PHE A 34 14.53 -6.03 -17.12
CA PHE A 34 13.11 -6.35 -17.03
C PHE A 34 12.30 -5.35 -17.84
N ASP A 35 11.12 -5.73 -18.31
CA ASP A 35 10.22 -4.81 -19.03
C ASP A 35 9.70 -3.71 -18.10
N TYR A 36 9.37 -4.05 -16.86
CA TYR A 36 8.88 -3.08 -15.86
C TYR A 36 9.71 -3.12 -14.58
N LEU A 37 10.07 -1.93 -14.10
CA LEU A 37 10.76 -1.73 -12.83
C LEU A 37 9.85 -0.96 -11.87
N ILE A 38 9.28 -1.66 -10.89
CA ILE A 38 8.39 -1.07 -9.88
C ILE A 38 9.21 -0.74 -8.62
N ILE A 39 9.20 0.53 -8.24
CA ILE A 39 9.91 1.02 -7.06
C ILE A 39 8.93 1.17 -5.91
N GLY A 40 9.03 0.28 -4.92
CA GLY A 40 8.13 0.19 -3.78
C GLY A 40 7.11 -0.94 -3.96
N GLY A 41 7.26 -1.99 -3.15
CA GLY A 41 6.30 -3.09 -3.07
C GLY A 41 5.17 -2.76 -2.10
N GLY A 42 4.57 -1.58 -2.23
CA GLY A 42 3.50 -1.09 -1.36
C GLY A 42 2.10 -1.49 -1.82
N THR A 43 1.07 -0.84 -1.28
CA THR A 43 -0.34 -1.11 -1.60
C THR A 43 -0.61 -1.13 -3.11
N SER A 44 -0.28 -0.05 -3.83
CA SER A 44 -0.43 -0.01 -5.29
C SER A 44 0.63 -0.82 -6.04
N GLY A 45 1.85 -0.87 -5.50
CA GLY A 45 2.97 -1.56 -6.15
C GLY A 45 2.78 -3.06 -6.30
N CYS A 46 2.20 -3.72 -5.29
CA CYS A 46 1.91 -5.15 -5.34
C CYS A 46 0.80 -5.49 -6.36
N ALA A 47 -0.30 -4.74 -6.37
CA ALA A 47 -1.38 -4.93 -7.34
C ALA A 47 -0.88 -4.75 -8.78
N LEU A 48 -0.17 -3.64 -9.03
CA LEU A 48 0.43 -3.33 -10.33
C LEU A 48 1.40 -4.42 -10.79
N ALA A 49 2.25 -4.92 -9.89
CA ALA A 49 3.21 -5.96 -10.21
C ALA A 49 2.53 -7.27 -10.61
N ALA A 50 1.46 -7.66 -9.90
CA ALA A 50 0.68 -8.84 -10.23
C ALA A 50 0.10 -8.72 -11.65
N THR A 51 -0.56 -7.60 -11.97
CA THR A 51 -1.14 -7.34 -13.29
C THR A 51 -0.11 -7.35 -14.41
N LEU A 52 0.98 -6.59 -14.28
CA LEU A 52 2.00 -6.49 -15.34
C LEU A 52 2.73 -7.81 -15.58
N SER A 53 2.89 -8.63 -14.53
CA SER A 53 3.59 -9.91 -14.63
C SER A 53 2.90 -10.91 -15.54
N GLU A 54 1.59 -10.78 -15.77
CA GLU A 54 0.84 -11.67 -16.66
C GLU A 54 1.46 -11.74 -18.06
N ASN A 55 1.93 -10.61 -18.57
CA ASN A 55 2.37 -10.46 -19.96
C ASN A 55 3.80 -9.92 -20.12
N ALA A 56 4.48 -9.56 -19.03
CA ALA A 56 5.80 -8.94 -19.10
C ALA A 56 6.70 -9.32 -17.92
N SER A 57 8.01 -9.18 -18.08
CA SER A 57 8.96 -9.38 -16.99
C SER A 57 8.96 -8.17 -16.04
N VAL A 58 8.77 -8.42 -14.75
CA VAL A 58 8.58 -7.39 -13.72
C VAL A 58 9.59 -7.57 -12.61
N LEU A 59 10.26 -6.47 -12.24
CA LEU A 59 11.03 -6.38 -11.02
C LEU A 59 10.36 -5.43 -10.03
N VAL A 60 10.12 -5.90 -8.81
CA VAL A 60 9.70 -5.07 -7.68
C VAL A 60 10.89 -4.90 -6.72
N LEU A 61 11.18 -3.66 -6.34
CA LEU A 61 12.16 -3.35 -5.30
C LEU A 61 11.47 -2.78 -4.07
N GLU A 62 11.55 -3.51 -2.96
CA GLU A 62 11.03 -3.08 -1.66
C GLU A 62 12.18 -2.86 -0.68
N ARG A 63 12.18 -1.71 0.01
CA ARG A 63 13.23 -1.34 0.96
C ARG A 63 13.12 -2.07 2.30
N GLY A 64 11.93 -2.57 2.63
CA GLY A 64 11.64 -3.32 3.85
C GLY A 64 11.79 -4.83 3.71
N GLY A 65 11.44 -5.52 4.80
CA GLY A 65 11.41 -6.98 4.86
C GLY A 65 10.06 -7.57 4.43
N SER A 66 9.87 -8.85 4.76
CA SER A 66 8.66 -9.61 4.42
C SER A 66 7.65 -9.60 5.58
N PRO A 67 6.35 -9.38 5.34
CA PRO A 67 5.33 -9.56 6.37
C PRO A 67 5.18 -11.05 6.77
N TYR A 68 5.60 -11.97 5.91
CA TYR A 68 5.49 -13.41 6.12
C TYR A 68 6.55 -13.98 7.08
N ASP A 69 7.57 -13.19 7.43
CA ASP A 69 8.56 -13.61 8.43
C ASP A 69 7.95 -13.69 9.85
N ASN A 70 6.86 -12.94 10.08
CA ASN A 70 6.10 -12.96 11.33
C ASN A 70 4.62 -12.65 11.07
N PRO A 71 3.86 -13.59 10.47
CA PRO A 71 2.50 -13.32 9.98
C PRO A 71 1.56 -12.82 11.09
N THR A 72 1.69 -13.38 12.31
CA THR A 72 0.83 -13.02 13.45
C THR A 72 1.10 -11.62 13.99
N ALA A 73 2.25 -11.00 13.70
CA ALA A 73 2.48 -9.61 14.08
C ALA A 73 1.51 -8.65 13.38
N THR A 74 0.94 -9.05 12.25
CA THR A 74 0.03 -8.19 11.49
C THR A 74 -1.45 -8.41 11.84
N ASP A 75 -1.77 -9.48 12.58
CA ASP A 75 -3.12 -9.83 13.01
C ASP A 75 -3.75 -8.73 13.87
N ILE A 76 -5.08 -8.67 13.88
CA ILE A 76 -5.86 -7.60 14.54
C ILE A 76 -5.46 -7.39 16.01
N GLY A 77 -5.18 -8.47 16.74
CA GLY A 77 -4.78 -8.41 18.16
C GLY A 77 -3.39 -7.80 18.40
N ASN A 78 -2.54 -7.72 17.37
CA ASN A 78 -1.18 -7.18 17.44
C ASN A 78 -1.03 -5.82 16.76
N PHE A 79 -2.11 -5.25 16.20
CA PHE A 79 -2.09 -3.98 15.48
C PHE A 79 -1.31 -2.87 16.22
N ALA A 80 -1.65 -2.60 17.48
CA ALA A 80 -1.00 -1.57 18.28
C ALA A 80 0.49 -1.87 18.54
N ASN A 81 0.84 -3.12 18.84
CA ASN A 81 2.22 -3.52 19.08
C ASN A 81 3.09 -3.32 17.83
N THR A 82 2.55 -3.66 16.66
CA THR A 82 3.29 -3.61 15.40
C THR A 82 3.46 -2.19 14.88
N ILE A 83 2.41 -1.35 14.97
CA ILE A 83 2.51 0.06 14.54
C ILE A 83 3.40 0.88 15.49
N LEU A 84 3.37 0.60 16.80
CA LEU A 84 4.18 1.32 17.80
C LEU A 84 5.62 0.79 17.92
N ASN A 85 5.95 -0.35 17.33
CA ASN A 85 7.31 -0.88 17.32
C ASN A 85 8.24 0.06 16.55
N ASN A 86 9.18 0.70 17.26
CA ASN A 86 10.14 1.66 16.70
C ASN A 86 11.57 1.12 16.63
N THR A 87 11.75 -0.20 16.73
CA THR A 87 13.08 -0.82 16.60
C THR A 87 13.66 -0.59 15.20
N PRO A 88 15.00 -0.58 15.03
CA PRO A 88 15.65 -0.28 13.75
C PRO A 88 15.24 -1.18 12.58
N ASN A 89 14.73 -2.39 12.85
CA ASN A 89 14.28 -3.37 11.85
C ASN A 89 12.74 -3.49 11.79
N SER A 90 12.02 -2.61 12.50
CA SER A 90 10.56 -2.59 12.46
C SER A 90 10.03 -2.29 11.06
N TRP A 91 8.86 -2.84 10.75
CA TRP A 91 8.07 -2.48 9.59
C TRP A 91 7.51 -1.06 9.68
N SER A 92 7.39 -0.51 10.89
CA SER A 92 6.96 0.87 11.10
C SER A 92 8.18 1.82 11.09
N GLN A 93 8.07 2.91 10.33
CA GLN A 93 9.03 4.01 10.38
C GLN A 93 8.32 5.26 10.88
N HIS A 94 8.67 5.68 12.09
CA HIS A 94 8.15 6.88 12.73
C HIS A 94 8.80 8.13 12.14
N PHE A 95 8.03 9.21 12.05
CA PHE A 95 8.50 10.56 11.72
C PHE A 95 7.62 11.59 12.43
N ILE A 96 8.06 12.85 12.41
CA ILE A 96 7.30 13.99 12.93
C ILE A 96 7.22 15.01 11.80
N SER A 97 6.03 15.51 11.50
CA SER A 97 5.85 16.58 10.51
C SER A 97 6.49 17.89 10.99
N GLU A 98 6.65 18.86 10.10
CA GLU A 98 7.13 20.19 10.50
C GLU A 98 6.14 20.91 11.44
N ASP A 99 4.86 20.53 11.40
CA ASP A 99 3.82 21.00 12.33
C ASP A 99 3.91 20.35 13.73
N GLY A 100 4.80 19.38 13.92
CA GLY A 100 4.96 18.65 15.18
C GLY A 100 4.03 17.45 15.35
N VAL A 101 3.36 17.00 14.28
CA VAL A 101 2.46 15.84 14.32
C VAL A 101 3.26 14.55 14.17
N HIS A 102 3.14 13.64 15.15
CA HIS A 102 3.73 12.31 15.06
C HIS A 102 2.97 11.46 14.05
N ASN A 103 3.70 10.84 13.13
CA ASN A 103 3.11 10.00 12.10
C ASN A 103 4.06 8.82 11.77
N ILE A 104 3.53 7.81 11.07
CA ILE A 104 4.19 6.53 10.81
C ILE A 104 4.00 6.18 9.34
N ARG A 105 5.07 5.71 8.69
CA ARG A 105 4.99 5.14 7.34
C ARG A 105 5.51 3.70 7.31
N PRO A 106 5.03 2.87 6.38
CA PRO A 106 5.47 1.49 6.26
C PRO A 106 6.89 1.35 5.67
N ARG A 107 7.53 0.24 6.01
CA ARG A 107 8.80 -0.26 5.48
C ARG A 107 8.77 -1.79 5.47
N VAL A 108 7.93 -2.34 4.62
CA VAL A 108 7.64 -3.78 4.49
C VAL A 108 6.93 -4.02 3.17
N LEU A 109 7.12 -5.19 2.56
CA LEU A 109 6.34 -5.63 1.39
C LEU A 109 4.84 -5.65 1.74
N GLY A 110 4.00 -5.10 0.87
CA GLY A 110 2.59 -4.80 1.10
C GLY A 110 2.33 -3.36 1.59
N GLY A 111 3.37 -2.65 2.04
CA GLY A 111 3.28 -1.23 2.41
C GLY A 111 2.27 -0.95 3.52
N GLY A 112 1.43 0.07 3.33
CA GLY A 112 0.53 0.57 4.37
C GLY A 112 -0.55 -0.45 4.77
N SER A 113 -0.93 -1.33 3.84
CA SER A 113 -1.89 -2.40 4.09
C SER A 113 -1.43 -3.42 5.15
N VAL A 114 -0.13 -3.49 5.45
CA VAL A 114 0.42 -4.35 6.51
C VAL A 114 0.25 -3.73 7.91
N LEU A 115 0.16 -2.40 8.00
CA LEU A 115 0.17 -1.66 9.26
C LEU A 115 -1.13 -0.92 9.57
N ASN A 116 -2.01 -0.71 8.59
CA ASN A 116 -3.22 0.11 8.76
C ASN A 116 -4.27 -0.57 9.64
N ALA A 117 -5.34 0.17 9.96
CA ALA A 117 -6.48 -0.30 10.77
C ALA A 117 -7.39 -1.32 10.03
N GLY A 118 -7.09 -1.61 8.76
CA GLY A 118 -7.71 -2.66 7.97
C GLY A 118 -9.11 -2.38 7.41
N PHE A 119 -9.70 -1.23 7.70
CA PHE A 119 -10.95 -0.79 7.08
C PHE A 119 -10.82 -0.62 5.56
N TYR A 120 -11.83 -1.05 4.82
CA TYR A 120 -11.91 -0.96 3.36
C TYR A 120 -13.20 -0.25 2.91
N SER A 121 -13.03 0.71 2.01
CA SER A 121 -14.11 1.40 1.29
C SER A 121 -13.58 1.78 -0.09
N ARG A 122 -14.47 1.77 -1.08
CA ARG A 122 -14.24 2.38 -2.39
C ARG A 122 -14.15 3.89 -2.27
N ALA A 123 -13.61 4.55 -3.29
CA ALA A 123 -13.72 5.99 -3.45
C ALA A 123 -15.19 6.36 -3.73
N SER A 124 -15.54 7.65 -3.61
CA SER A 124 -16.84 8.14 -4.08
C SER A 124 -16.88 8.15 -5.61
N ASP A 125 -18.07 8.02 -6.16
CA ASP A 125 -18.28 8.15 -7.61
C ASP A 125 -17.81 9.52 -8.11
N ASP A 126 -18.10 10.59 -7.36
CA ASP A 126 -17.63 11.95 -7.64
C ASP A 126 -16.10 12.01 -7.79
N TYR A 127 -15.35 11.30 -6.94
CA TYR A 127 -13.89 11.26 -7.04
C TYR A 127 -13.43 10.53 -8.31
N VAL A 128 -14.09 9.43 -8.67
CA VAL A 128 -13.78 8.67 -9.90
C VAL A 128 -14.07 9.53 -11.14
N GLU A 129 -15.19 10.27 -11.13
CA GLU A 129 -15.56 11.21 -12.19
C GLU A 129 -14.56 12.38 -12.29
N GLU A 130 -14.19 13.01 -11.17
CA GLU A 130 -13.20 14.11 -11.12
C GLU A 130 -11.81 13.66 -11.57
N ALA A 131 -11.45 12.41 -11.34
CA ALA A 131 -10.19 11.82 -11.81
C ALA A 131 -10.20 11.49 -13.32
N GLU A 132 -11.34 11.63 -13.99
CA GLU A 132 -11.57 11.27 -15.39
C GLU A 132 -11.22 9.79 -15.67
N TRP A 133 -11.50 8.90 -14.71
CA TRP A 133 -11.23 7.47 -14.86
C TRP A 133 -12.40 6.73 -15.46
N GLU A 134 -12.10 5.71 -16.27
CA GLU A 134 -13.11 4.83 -16.87
C GLU A 134 -13.77 3.97 -15.78
N SER A 135 -15.02 4.28 -15.43
CA SER A 135 -15.70 3.68 -14.27
C SER A 135 -15.76 2.15 -14.32
N GLN A 136 -15.86 1.56 -15.52
CA GLN A 136 -15.89 0.11 -15.69
C GLN A 136 -14.55 -0.56 -15.34
N GLU A 137 -13.42 0.10 -15.65
CA GLU A 137 -12.09 -0.42 -15.29
C GLU A 137 -11.84 -0.27 -13.79
N VAL A 138 -12.31 0.83 -13.20
CA VAL A 138 -12.24 1.07 -11.75
C VAL A 138 -13.06 0.02 -10.99
N GLU A 139 -14.28 -0.25 -11.42
CA GLU A 139 -15.14 -1.28 -10.82
C GLU A 139 -14.48 -2.67 -10.89
N ALA A 140 -13.97 -3.05 -12.06
CA ALA A 140 -13.28 -4.32 -12.22
C ALA A 140 -12.03 -4.44 -11.33
N ALA A 141 -11.29 -3.34 -11.12
CA ALA A 141 -10.16 -3.30 -10.22
C ALA A 141 -10.58 -3.43 -8.75
N TYR A 142 -11.68 -2.80 -8.34
CA TYR A 142 -12.25 -2.96 -7.00
C TYR A 142 -12.67 -4.41 -6.76
N GLU A 143 -13.49 -4.99 -7.63
CA GLU A 143 -13.95 -6.37 -7.52
C GLU A 143 -12.78 -7.35 -7.44
N TRP A 144 -11.73 -7.14 -8.25
CA TRP A 144 -10.55 -8.00 -8.24
C TRP A 144 -9.81 -7.99 -6.90
N VAL A 145 -9.69 -6.84 -6.23
CA VAL A 145 -9.08 -6.72 -4.90
C VAL A 145 -10.01 -7.28 -3.82
N GLU A 146 -11.29 -6.95 -3.90
CA GLU A 146 -12.31 -7.35 -2.93
C GLU A 146 -12.43 -8.86 -2.81
N GLU A 147 -12.46 -9.56 -3.95
CA GLU A 147 -12.51 -11.03 -4.03
C GLU A 147 -11.32 -11.69 -3.29
N LYS A 148 -10.16 -11.02 -3.24
CA LYS A 148 -8.90 -11.62 -2.80
C LYS A 148 -8.53 -11.28 -1.37
N LEU A 149 -8.86 -10.08 -0.91
CA LEU A 149 -8.35 -9.54 0.35
C LEU A 149 -9.43 -9.05 1.30
N VAL A 150 -10.65 -8.80 0.84
CA VAL A 150 -11.65 -8.03 1.61
C VAL A 150 -12.78 -8.93 2.09
N PHE A 151 -13.16 -8.74 3.34
CA PHE A 151 -14.20 -9.50 4.03
C PHE A 151 -15.27 -8.56 4.58
N GLU A 152 -16.49 -9.08 4.69
CA GLU A 152 -17.52 -8.48 5.53
C GLU A 152 -17.17 -8.73 7.01
N PRO A 153 -17.02 -7.68 7.84
CA PRO A 153 -16.63 -7.84 9.24
C PRO A 153 -17.75 -8.43 10.10
N GLN A 154 -17.39 -9.10 11.19
CA GLN A 154 -18.33 -9.37 12.28
C GLN A 154 -18.37 -8.16 13.20
N VAL A 155 -19.48 -7.41 13.15
CA VAL A 155 -19.71 -6.23 13.98
C VAL A 155 -20.12 -6.66 15.40
N MET A 156 -19.26 -6.37 16.37
CA MET A 156 -19.41 -6.77 17.77
C MET A 156 -19.54 -5.55 18.69
N GLY A 157 -19.74 -5.81 19.99
CA GLY A 157 -19.94 -4.86 21.10
C GLY A 157 -19.69 -3.38 20.82
N TRP A 158 -18.42 -2.98 20.73
CA TRP A 158 -18.00 -1.60 20.55
C TRP A 158 -18.44 -1.00 19.21
N GLN A 159 -18.19 -1.70 18.10
CA GLN A 159 -18.55 -1.20 16.77
C GLN A 159 -20.07 -1.12 16.59
N ARG A 160 -20.81 -2.03 17.25
CA ARG A 160 -22.28 -1.94 17.30
C ARG A 160 -22.75 -0.73 18.12
N ALA A 161 -22.13 -0.48 19.27
CA ALA A 161 -22.44 0.69 20.09
C ALA A 161 -22.11 2.01 19.36
N LEU A 162 -20.99 2.07 18.64
CA LEU A 162 -20.63 3.19 17.78
C LEU A 162 -21.67 3.40 16.68
N GLN A 163 -22.06 2.33 15.97
CA GLN A 163 -23.11 2.38 14.95
C GLN A 163 -24.42 2.96 15.54
N ASP A 164 -24.90 2.43 16.66
CA ASP A 164 -26.15 2.89 17.27
C ASP A 164 -26.04 4.36 17.74
N GLY A 165 -24.87 4.77 18.27
CA GLY A 165 -24.59 6.14 18.67
C GLY A 165 -24.52 7.13 17.49
N LEU A 166 -23.97 6.73 16.35
CA LEU A 166 -23.98 7.54 15.13
C LEU A 166 -25.40 7.79 14.63
N LEU A 167 -26.27 6.77 14.70
CA LEU A 167 -27.67 6.90 14.33
C LEU A 167 -28.46 7.77 15.32
N GLU A 168 -28.18 7.65 16.62
CA GLU A 168 -28.75 8.53 17.65
C GLU A 168 -28.32 10.00 17.47
N ALA A 169 -27.11 10.22 16.93
CA ALA A 169 -26.57 11.53 16.60
C ALA A 169 -26.98 12.05 15.20
N ASP A 170 -28.03 11.48 14.58
CA ASP A 170 -28.58 11.86 13.28
C ASP A 170 -27.60 11.72 12.08
N VAL A 171 -26.58 10.85 12.18
CA VAL A 171 -25.72 10.48 11.04
C VAL A 171 -26.44 9.44 10.17
N LEU A 172 -27.45 9.92 9.45
CA LEU A 172 -28.40 9.13 8.68
C LEU A 172 -28.16 9.27 7.15
N PRO A 173 -28.62 8.28 6.34
CA PRO A 173 -29.31 7.05 6.71
C PRO A 173 -28.37 5.95 7.24
N TYR A 174 -28.92 4.83 7.72
CA TYR A 174 -28.15 3.60 7.89
C TYR A 174 -28.07 2.86 6.55
N ASN A 175 -26.86 2.72 6.02
CA ASN A 175 -26.59 2.15 4.70
C ASN A 175 -26.28 0.64 4.74
N GLY A 176 -26.30 0.00 5.91
CA GLY A 176 -25.92 -1.40 6.04
C GLY A 176 -24.43 -1.63 5.74
N PHE A 177 -24.11 -2.84 5.31
CA PHE A 177 -22.79 -3.17 4.76
C PHE A 177 -22.71 -2.71 3.30
N THR A 178 -21.70 -1.92 2.98
CA THR A 178 -21.39 -1.51 1.60
C THR A 178 -19.92 -1.12 1.48
N PHE A 179 -19.33 -1.31 0.31
CA PHE A 179 -18.01 -0.77 0.00
C PHE A 179 -18.09 0.71 -0.40
N ASP A 180 -19.24 1.23 -0.81
CA ASP A 180 -19.37 2.58 -1.37
C ASP A 180 -19.11 3.67 -0.33
N HIS A 181 -18.43 4.74 -0.75
CA HIS A 181 -18.26 5.93 0.08
C HIS A 181 -19.51 6.82 -0.03
N ILE A 182 -20.45 6.66 0.89
CA ILE A 182 -21.75 7.34 0.84
C ILE A 182 -22.15 7.93 2.19
N VAL A 183 -22.79 9.11 2.14
CA VAL A 183 -23.31 9.82 3.32
C VAL A 183 -24.22 8.92 4.14
N GLY A 184 -24.04 8.96 5.47
CA GLY A 184 -24.78 8.18 6.46
C GLY A 184 -23.87 7.30 7.30
N THR A 185 -24.48 6.44 8.10
CA THR A 185 -23.78 5.41 8.88
C THR A 185 -23.69 4.13 8.06
N LYS A 186 -22.49 3.56 7.91
CA LYS A 186 -22.28 2.31 7.18
C LYS A 186 -21.34 1.35 7.93
N ILE A 187 -21.39 0.08 7.55
CA ILE A 187 -20.36 -0.90 7.83
C ILE A 187 -19.51 -1.06 6.56
N GLY A 188 -18.20 -0.88 6.67
CA GLY A 188 -17.26 -1.07 5.55
C GLY A 188 -16.72 -2.49 5.47
N GLY A 189 -15.89 -2.74 4.45
CA GLY A 189 -15.10 -3.95 4.35
C GLY A 189 -13.94 -3.96 5.35
N THR A 190 -13.33 -5.11 5.51
CA THR A 190 -12.09 -5.25 6.28
C THR A 190 -11.12 -6.18 5.57
N ILE A 191 -9.81 -5.94 5.72
CA ILE A 191 -8.77 -6.87 5.27
C ILE A 191 -8.37 -7.89 6.34
N PHE A 192 -9.14 -7.98 7.43
CA PHE A 192 -9.00 -9.04 8.43
C PHE A 192 -10.06 -10.11 8.23
N ASP A 193 -9.65 -11.38 8.17
CA ASP A 193 -10.60 -12.48 8.09
C ASP A 193 -11.30 -12.74 9.45
N ARG A 194 -12.20 -13.74 9.46
CA ARG A 194 -12.97 -14.10 10.67
C ARG A 194 -12.11 -14.59 11.84
N ALA A 195 -10.88 -15.05 11.58
CA ALA A 195 -9.93 -15.45 12.62
C ALA A 195 -9.06 -14.27 13.09
N GLY A 196 -9.19 -13.10 12.46
CA GLY A 196 -8.40 -11.91 12.77
C GLY A 196 -7.07 -11.86 12.04
N HIS A 197 -6.84 -12.75 11.06
CA HIS A 197 -5.63 -12.72 10.24
C HIS A 197 -5.73 -11.64 9.17
N ARG A 198 -4.64 -10.92 8.97
CA ARG A 198 -4.56 -9.86 7.97
C ARG A 198 -4.27 -10.41 6.57
N HIS A 199 -4.97 -9.89 5.57
CA HIS A 199 -4.76 -10.11 4.14
C HIS A 199 -4.28 -8.81 3.50
N SER A 200 -2.95 -8.64 3.39
CA SER A 200 -2.35 -7.39 2.92
C SER A 200 -2.19 -7.35 1.40
N ALA A 201 -1.83 -6.20 0.84
CA ALA A 201 -1.52 -6.08 -0.58
C ALA A 201 -0.37 -7.02 -1.02
N ALA A 202 0.50 -7.45 -0.10
CA ALA A 202 1.53 -8.44 -0.42
C ALA A 202 0.93 -9.77 -0.91
N ASN A 203 -0.27 -10.15 -0.45
CA ASN A 203 -0.97 -11.37 -0.86
C ASN A 203 -1.45 -11.30 -2.32
N LEU A 204 -1.59 -10.11 -2.92
CA LEU A 204 -1.92 -9.98 -4.35
C LEU A 204 -0.85 -10.57 -5.25
N LEU A 205 0.40 -10.64 -4.77
CA LEU A 205 1.51 -11.25 -5.52
C LEU A 205 1.36 -12.77 -5.67
N GLU A 206 0.47 -13.42 -4.93
CA GLU A 206 0.11 -14.83 -5.14
C GLU A 206 -0.55 -15.05 -6.51
N TYR A 207 -1.17 -14.01 -7.06
CA TYR A 207 -1.86 -14.01 -8.35
C TYR A 207 -0.96 -13.52 -9.49
N ALA A 208 0.31 -13.20 -9.20
CA ALA A 208 1.28 -12.86 -10.23
C ALA A 208 1.68 -14.11 -11.05
N ASN A 209 2.16 -13.89 -12.27
CA ASN A 209 2.86 -14.93 -13.00
C ASN A 209 4.26 -15.13 -12.40
N LEU A 210 4.43 -16.21 -11.65
CA LEU A 210 5.64 -16.49 -10.86
C LEU A 210 6.92 -16.64 -11.71
N SER A 211 6.78 -16.93 -13.01
CA SER A 211 7.92 -17.04 -13.94
C SER A 211 8.41 -15.67 -14.44
N ASN A 212 7.56 -14.65 -14.33
CA ASN A 212 7.79 -13.32 -14.90
C ASN A 212 8.10 -12.26 -13.84
N ILE A 213 7.87 -12.54 -12.56
CA ILE A 213 8.09 -11.59 -11.48
C ILE A 213 9.33 -11.95 -10.65
N VAL A 214 10.07 -10.91 -10.24
CA VAL A 214 11.08 -10.98 -9.18
C VAL A 214 10.81 -9.86 -8.18
N VAL A 215 10.91 -10.16 -6.89
CA VAL A 215 10.80 -9.18 -5.80
C VAL A 215 12.09 -9.22 -5.00
N TYR A 216 12.81 -8.09 -4.94
CA TYR A 216 13.93 -7.93 -4.00
C TYR A 216 13.50 -7.13 -2.78
N LEU A 217 13.59 -7.78 -1.62
CA LEU A 217 13.45 -7.18 -0.29
C LEU A 217 14.77 -6.54 0.15
N HIS A 218 14.70 -5.62 1.11
CA HIS A 218 15.85 -4.86 1.60
C HIS A 218 16.62 -4.14 0.46
N ALA A 219 15.90 -3.75 -0.60
CA ALA A 219 16.42 -3.05 -1.76
C ALA A 219 16.13 -1.54 -1.64
N SER A 220 17.12 -0.76 -1.20
CA SER A 220 16.97 0.70 -1.08
C SER A 220 17.28 1.37 -2.43
N VAL A 221 16.24 1.80 -3.15
CA VAL A 221 16.42 2.51 -4.43
C VAL A 221 16.96 3.92 -4.18
N HIS A 222 18.07 4.25 -4.84
CA HIS A 222 18.79 5.52 -4.67
C HIS A 222 18.57 6.51 -5.82
N LYS A 223 18.39 6.00 -7.04
CA LYS A 223 18.29 6.86 -8.23
C LYS A 223 17.57 6.16 -9.37
N ILE A 224 16.73 6.91 -10.08
CA ILE A 224 16.25 6.59 -11.42
C ILE A 224 17.24 7.19 -12.41
N LEU A 225 17.60 6.40 -13.42
CA LEU A 225 18.56 6.75 -14.44
C LEU A 225 17.82 7.25 -15.69
N PHE A 226 18.20 8.43 -16.17
CA PHE A 226 17.57 9.08 -17.32
C PHE A 226 18.56 9.33 -18.45
N THR A 227 18.05 9.30 -19.68
CA THR A 227 18.77 9.69 -20.90
C THR A 227 17.94 10.68 -21.69
N THR A 228 18.60 11.61 -22.37
CA THR A 228 18.01 12.50 -23.38
C THR A 228 18.51 12.18 -24.78
N THR A 229 19.18 11.03 -24.95
CA THR A 229 19.64 10.59 -26.27
C THR A 229 18.43 10.29 -27.14
N GLY A 230 18.28 11.03 -28.24
CA GLY A 230 17.18 10.85 -29.20
C GLY A 230 15.87 11.57 -28.85
N SER A 231 15.80 12.32 -27.74
CA SER A 231 14.64 13.14 -27.37
C SER A 231 15.02 14.25 -26.39
N GLU A 232 14.41 15.42 -26.53
CA GLU A 232 14.53 16.50 -25.52
C GLU A 232 13.87 16.11 -24.19
N ARG A 233 12.87 15.21 -24.22
CA ARG A 233 12.20 14.71 -23.03
C ARG A 233 13.03 13.59 -22.39
N PRO A 234 13.42 13.69 -21.11
CA PRO A 234 14.16 12.63 -20.43
C PRO A 234 13.39 11.31 -20.44
N LYS A 235 14.05 10.23 -20.86
CA LYS A 235 13.54 8.86 -20.80
C LYS A 235 14.22 8.10 -19.67
N ALA A 236 13.44 7.54 -18.75
CA ALA A 236 13.96 6.61 -17.74
C ALA A 236 14.42 5.32 -18.43
N TYR A 237 15.60 4.81 -18.08
CA TYR A 237 16.15 3.58 -18.67
C TYR A 237 16.61 2.56 -17.64
N GLY A 238 16.56 2.89 -16.36
CA GLY A 238 17.00 1.99 -15.29
C GLY A 238 17.03 2.66 -13.93
N ILE A 239 17.52 1.93 -12.95
CA ILE A 239 17.59 2.33 -11.55
C ILE A 239 18.90 1.83 -10.91
N THR A 240 19.36 2.55 -9.89
CA THR A 240 20.39 2.07 -8.97
C THR A 240 19.80 1.89 -7.59
N PHE A 241 20.08 0.76 -6.96
CA PHE A 241 19.66 0.46 -5.60
C PHE A 241 20.83 -0.13 -4.80
N GLN A 242 20.68 -0.12 -3.48
CA GLN A 242 21.65 -0.67 -2.54
C GLN A 242 21.01 -1.84 -1.78
N ASP A 243 21.76 -2.93 -1.61
CA ASP A 243 21.35 -4.07 -0.79
C ASP A 243 21.66 -3.85 0.71
N ALA A 244 21.28 -4.83 1.55
CA ALA A 244 21.53 -4.79 2.99
C ALA A 244 23.03 -4.81 3.38
N ASN A 245 23.92 -5.26 2.48
CA ASN A 245 25.37 -5.27 2.68
C ASN A 245 26.04 -3.96 2.24
N GLY A 246 25.26 -2.99 1.74
CA GLY A 246 25.77 -1.72 1.25
C GLY A 246 26.28 -1.77 -0.19
N MET A 247 26.11 -2.88 -0.91
CA MET A 247 26.51 -3.04 -2.30
C MET A 247 25.52 -2.36 -3.24
N PHE A 248 26.04 -1.64 -4.24
CA PHE A 248 25.23 -1.02 -5.27
C PHE A 248 24.99 -1.96 -6.45
N HIS A 249 23.72 -2.01 -6.88
CA HIS A 249 23.24 -2.76 -8.03
C HIS A 249 22.64 -1.79 -9.06
N LYS A 250 22.68 -2.19 -10.33
CA LYS A 250 22.05 -1.46 -11.42
C LYS A 250 21.09 -2.39 -12.16
N VAL A 251 19.89 -1.92 -12.45
CA VAL A 251 18.92 -2.63 -13.28
C VAL A 251 18.48 -1.70 -14.39
N GLU A 252 18.36 -2.22 -15.60
CA GLU A 252 17.94 -1.47 -16.78
C GLU A 252 16.61 -2.00 -17.31
N LEU A 253 15.90 -1.18 -18.07
CA LEU A 253 14.76 -1.67 -18.82
C LEU A 253 15.22 -2.62 -19.94
N ALA A 254 14.45 -3.67 -20.19
CA ALA A 254 14.63 -4.59 -21.31
C ALA A 254 14.44 -3.85 -22.65
N ASP A 255 14.96 -4.38 -23.75
CA ASP A 255 14.80 -3.76 -25.07
C ASP A 255 13.42 -4.10 -25.65
N ASN A 256 12.38 -3.50 -25.07
CA ASN A 256 10.98 -3.66 -25.39
C ASN A 256 10.36 -2.27 -25.62
N PRO A 257 9.56 -2.05 -26.68
CA PRO A 257 8.89 -0.76 -26.90
C PRO A 257 7.96 -0.34 -25.75
N MET A 258 7.38 -1.30 -25.02
CA MET A 258 6.48 -1.08 -23.88
C MET A 258 7.21 -1.44 -22.57
N ASN A 259 8.12 -0.55 -22.14
CA ASN A 259 8.90 -0.71 -20.92
C ASN A 259 8.87 0.56 -20.06
N GLU A 260 8.80 0.41 -18.74
CA GLU A 260 8.64 1.56 -17.84
C GLU A 260 9.31 1.37 -16.48
N VAL A 261 9.79 2.48 -15.92
CA VAL A 261 10.08 2.60 -14.50
C VAL A 261 8.87 3.23 -13.83
N ILE A 262 8.21 2.49 -12.94
CA ILE A 262 7.00 2.92 -12.26
C ILE A 262 7.31 3.16 -10.78
N LEU A 263 6.91 4.34 -10.31
CA LEU A 263 7.21 4.78 -8.95
C LEU A 263 5.99 4.59 -8.05
N SER A 264 6.10 3.64 -7.12
CA SER A 264 5.05 3.24 -6.17
C SER A 264 5.55 3.33 -4.72
N ALA A 265 6.46 4.27 -4.44
CA ALA A 265 7.15 4.42 -3.15
C ALA A 265 6.35 5.24 -2.10
N GLY A 266 5.07 5.47 -2.35
CA GLY A 266 4.15 6.24 -1.49
C GLY A 266 4.36 7.76 -1.56
N ALA A 267 3.49 8.51 -0.87
CA ALA A 267 3.41 9.97 -0.92
C ALA A 267 4.71 10.68 -0.52
N MET A 268 5.49 10.10 0.40
CA MET A 268 6.80 10.64 0.79
C MET A 268 7.96 10.10 -0.05
N GLY A 269 7.97 8.78 -0.33
CA GLY A 269 9.10 8.13 -0.98
C GLY A 269 9.23 8.51 -2.45
N SER A 270 8.09 8.68 -3.14
CA SER A 270 8.05 8.98 -4.56
C SER A 270 8.64 10.37 -4.90
N PRO A 271 8.15 11.49 -4.36
CA PRO A 271 8.75 12.80 -4.65
C PRO A 271 10.20 12.91 -4.17
N HIS A 272 10.54 12.26 -3.05
CA HIS A 272 11.93 12.21 -2.57
C HIS A 272 12.85 11.55 -3.59
N LEU A 273 12.47 10.39 -4.14
CA LEU A 273 13.29 9.69 -5.12
C LEU A 273 13.37 10.43 -6.47
N LEU A 274 12.28 11.06 -6.92
CA LEU A 274 12.31 11.92 -8.11
C LEU A 274 13.34 13.04 -7.93
N MET A 275 13.31 13.73 -6.78
CA MET A 275 14.26 14.80 -6.50
C MET A 275 15.70 14.28 -6.44
N LEU A 276 15.98 13.16 -5.76
CA LEU A 276 17.31 12.53 -5.77
C LEU A 276 17.79 12.12 -7.17
N SER A 277 16.83 11.86 -8.08
CA SER A 277 17.09 11.50 -9.46
C SER A 277 17.22 12.70 -10.40
N GLY A 278 17.14 13.94 -9.87
CA GLY A 278 17.29 15.17 -10.63
C GLY A 278 16.00 15.68 -11.26
N VAL A 279 14.84 15.16 -10.87
CA VAL A 279 13.51 15.61 -11.33
C VAL A 279 12.79 16.30 -10.18
N GLY A 280 12.60 17.61 -10.27
CA GLY A 280 11.96 18.41 -9.22
C GLY A 280 12.29 19.90 -9.29
N PRO A 281 11.98 20.69 -8.26
CA PRO A 281 12.17 22.14 -8.29
C PRO A 281 13.65 22.51 -8.43
N LYS A 282 14.04 23.12 -9.55
CA LYS A 282 15.45 23.38 -9.89
C LYS A 282 16.23 24.10 -8.79
N ALA A 283 15.64 25.13 -8.18
CA ALA A 283 16.31 25.88 -7.12
C ALA A 283 16.64 25.00 -5.90
N HIS A 284 15.69 24.13 -5.50
CA HIS A 284 15.88 23.17 -4.42
C HIS A 284 16.96 22.14 -4.78
N LEU A 285 16.88 21.54 -5.98
CA LEU A 285 17.86 20.57 -6.44
C LEU A 285 19.30 21.14 -6.48
N VAL A 286 19.45 22.39 -6.94
CA VAL A 286 20.74 23.09 -6.95
C VAL A 286 21.25 23.34 -5.54
N ALA A 287 20.40 23.80 -4.62
CA ALA A 287 20.76 24.04 -3.23
C ALA A 287 21.27 22.76 -2.53
N HIS A 288 20.67 21.61 -2.85
CA HIS A 288 21.07 20.30 -2.34
C HIS A 288 22.14 19.58 -3.18
N ARG A 289 22.72 20.25 -4.18
CA ARG A 289 23.80 19.73 -5.04
C ARG A 289 23.43 18.43 -5.79
N VAL A 290 22.14 18.24 -6.09
CA VAL A 290 21.69 17.11 -6.90
C VAL A 290 22.15 17.32 -8.34
N LYS A 291 22.86 16.33 -8.89
CA LYS A 291 23.35 16.34 -10.27
C LYS A 291 23.15 14.98 -10.97
N PRO A 292 22.89 14.97 -12.29
CA PRO A 292 22.50 16.13 -13.10
C PRO A 292 21.10 16.65 -12.73
N LEU A 293 20.79 17.91 -13.08
CA LEU A 293 19.41 18.36 -13.18
C LEU A 293 18.83 17.72 -14.45
N VAL A 294 17.86 16.81 -14.27
CA VAL A 294 17.22 16.07 -15.36
C VAL A 294 16.03 16.85 -15.90
N LEU A 295 15.15 17.31 -15.02
CA LEU A 295 13.97 18.07 -15.39
C LEU A 295 13.57 19.01 -14.25
N ASP A 296 13.37 20.28 -14.57
CA ASP A 296 12.77 21.23 -13.63
C ASP A 296 11.26 21.00 -13.58
N LEU A 297 10.78 20.43 -12.48
CA LEU A 297 9.38 20.12 -12.25
C LEU A 297 8.96 20.68 -10.89
N PRO A 298 8.52 21.96 -10.82
CA PRO A 298 8.33 22.69 -9.57
C PRO A 298 7.33 22.10 -8.58
N MET A 299 6.39 21.27 -9.05
CA MET A 299 5.37 20.65 -8.19
C MET A 299 5.80 19.35 -7.52
N VAL A 300 6.99 18.80 -7.84
CA VAL A 300 7.47 17.58 -7.16
C VAL A 300 7.71 17.88 -5.68
N GLY A 301 7.05 17.11 -4.81
CA GLY A 301 7.09 17.29 -3.37
C GLY A 301 6.21 18.42 -2.83
N GLN A 302 5.42 19.06 -3.68
CA GLN A 302 4.42 20.07 -3.28
C GLN A 302 3.03 19.45 -3.17
N GLY A 303 2.10 20.14 -2.50
CA GLY A 303 0.71 19.68 -2.38
C GLY A 303 0.51 18.44 -1.51
N MET A 304 1.44 18.17 -0.58
CA MET A 304 1.27 17.10 0.39
C MET A 304 0.10 17.43 1.33
N CYS A 305 -0.83 16.50 1.44
CA CYS A 305 -1.99 16.59 2.33
C CYS A 305 -1.95 15.44 3.33
N ASP A 306 -2.33 15.72 4.57
CA ASP A 306 -2.55 14.76 5.64
C ASP A 306 -3.86 15.15 6.35
N ASN A 307 -4.87 14.28 6.34
CA ASN A 307 -6.16 14.60 6.92
C ASN A 307 -6.04 14.70 8.44
N PRO A 308 -6.56 15.77 9.08
CA PRO A 308 -6.50 15.88 10.53
C PRO A 308 -7.37 14.80 11.18
N MET A 309 -6.81 14.10 12.16
CA MET A 309 -7.54 13.17 13.04
C MET A 309 -7.64 13.78 14.44
N ASN A 310 -8.86 13.87 14.97
CA ASN A 310 -9.13 14.37 16.32
C ASN A 310 -9.72 13.25 17.19
N PRO A 311 -8.91 12.55 18.00
CA PRO A 311 -9.41 11.45 18.82
C PRO A 311 -10.12 11.94 20.09
N VAL A 312 -11.18 11.23 20.48
CA VAL A 312 -11.83 11.35 21.79
C VAL A 312 -11.67 10.04 22.54
N PHE A 313 -10.95 10.07 23.66
CA PHE A 313 -10.73 8.88 24.48
C PHE A 313 -11.79 8.79 25.59
N VAL A 314 -12.62 7.75 25.53
CA VAL A 314 -13.65 7.48 26.54
C VAL A 314 -13.22 6.26 27.37
N PRO A 315 -12.82 6.44 28.64
CA PRO A 315 -12.48 5.32 29.50
C PRO A 315 -13.74 4.52 29.86
N SER A 316 -13.75 3.23 29.53
CA SER A 316 -14.86 2.34 29.90
C SER A 316 -14.70 1.82 31.33
N PRO A 317 -15.78 1.79 32.14
CA PRO A 317 -15.74 1.20 33.49
C PRO A 317 -15.63 -0.33 33.48
N THR A 318 -15.86 -0.96 32.32
CA THR A 318 -15.73 -2.41 32.10
C THR A 318 -14.83 -2.68 30.90
N PRO A 319 -14.10 -3.81 30.86
CA PRO A 319 -13.33 -4.19 29.68
C PRO A 319 -14.21 -4.21 28.42
N VAL A 320 -13.68 -3.64 27.34
CA VAL A 320 -14.25 -3.68 25.99
C VAL A 320 -13.33 -4.56 25.15
N GLU A 321 -13.88 -5.30 24.20
CA GLU A 321 -13.09 -6.12 23.29
C GLU A 321 -12.14 -5.29 22.44
N VAL A 322 -11.04 -5.91 22.00
CA VAL A 322 -10.16 -5.29 20.99
C VAL A 322 -10.92 -5.26 19.67
N SER A 323 -11.13 -4.07 19.13
CA SER A 323 -11.79 -3.84 17.85
C SER A 323 -11.09 -2.72 17.10
N LEU A 324 -11.05 -2.84 15.78
CA LEU A 324 -10.62 -1.78 14.87
C LEU A 324 -11.84 -1.27 14.09
N VAL A 325 -11.64 -0.23 13.29
CA VAL A 325 -12.70 0.45 12.54
C VAL A 325 -13.47 -0.53 11.65
N GLN A 326 -14.80 -0.55 11.80
CA GLN A 326 -15.72 -1.37 11.00
C GLN A 326 -16.99 -0.57 10.66
N ALA A 327 -17.53 0.17 11.62
CA ALA A 327 -18.63 1.10 11.46
C ALA A 327 -18.11 2.53 11.33
N VAL A 328 -18.63 3.28 10.38
CA VAL A 328 -18.24 4.68 10.16
C VAL A 328 -19.45 5.55 9.83
N GLY A 329 -19.33 6.84 10.16
CA GLY A 329 -20.31 7.87 9.86
C GLY A 329 -19.74 8.89 8.88
N ILE A 330 -20.38 9.05 7.72
CA ILE A 330 -20.04 10.05 6.71
C ILE A 330 -21.11 11.14 6.75
N THR A 331 -20.72 12.35 7.16
CA THR A 331 -21.66 13.47 7.32
C THR A 331 -21.83 14.26 6.02
N LYS A 332 -22.89 15.07 5.92
CA LYS A 332 -23.16 15.94 4.75
C LYS A 332 -22.18 17.12 4.59
N PHE A 333 -21.30 17.32 5.56
CA PHE A 333 -20.26 18.34 5.55
C PHE A 333 -18.87 17.69 5.58
N ASP A 334 -18.78 16.47 5.03
CA ASP A 334 -17.56 15.71 4.75
C ASP A 334 -16.68 15.38 5.97
N SER A 335 -17.26 15.42 7.17
CA SER A 335 -16.62 14.80 8.33
C SER A 335 -16.82 13.28 8.30
N TYR A 336 -15.72 12.57 8.55
CA TYR A 336 -15.65 11.13 8.65
C TYR A 336 -15.43 10.73 10.11
N ILE A 337 -16.32 9.89 10.65
CA ILE A 337 -16.33 9.48 12.05
C ILE A 337 -16.12 7.96 12.10
N GLU A 338 -15.14 7.51 12.88
CA GLU A 338 -14.74 6.10 13.03
C GLU A 338 -14.47 5.70 14.49
#